data_AF-A0A250XJI8-F1
#
_entry.id   AF-A0A250XJI8-F1
#
_cell.length_a   1.000
_cell.length_b   1.000
_cell.length_c   1.000
_cell.angle_alpha   90.00
_cell.angle_beta   90.00
_cell.angle_gamma   90.00
#
_symmetry.space_group_name_H-M   'P 1'
#
loop_
_entity.id
_entity.type
_entity.pdbx_description
1 polymer ?
#
loop_
_entity_poly.entity_id
_entity_poly.type
_entity_poly.pdbx_seq_one_letter_code
_entity_poly.pdbx_strand_id
1 'polypeptide(L)'
;MFGGDSRVTIAEKHIPDYQEQLANSIFAAGWGWGGRMKFSVIHGCIPVIIQDGIEVEFEEQLPMHKYALRVPLKGYCWWLAHKFPEVLEVLIRKGIVAKMQKVLDCVWRLHWWTHPHGRAFELVMCELKRRLLGADSIIVDTEACTLQCGDEKVVNIINGAYGV
;
A
#
# COMPACT_ATOMS: atom_id res chain seq x y z
N MET A 1 -6.65 -32.51 -1.95
CA MET A 1 -7.30 -31.46 -2.79
C MET A 1 -8.76 -31.40 -2.41
N PHE A 2 -9.17 -30.38 -1.65
CA PHE A 2 -10.58 -30.14 -1.33
C PHE A 2 -11.14 -29.10 -2.31
N GLY A 3 -12.18 -29.47 -3.06
CA GLY A 3 -13.23 -28.55 -3.54
C GLY A 3 -13.07 -27.90 -4.93
N GLY A 4 -13.34 -28.65 -5.99
CA GLY A 4 -14.40 -28.43 -7.01
C GLY A 4 -14.78 -27.07 -7.61
N ASP A 5 -14.16 -25.92 -7.29
CA ASP A 5 -14.38 -24.66 -8.02
C ASP A 5 -13.07 -24.26 -8.72
N SER A 6 -13.09 -24.11 -10.05
CA SER A 6 -11.93 -23.69 -10.83
C SER A 6 -11.46 -22.27 -10.52
N ARG A 7 -12.16 -21.54 -9.64
CA ARG A 7 -11.86 -20.17 -9.23
C ARG A 7 -11.08 -20.05 -7.92
N VAL A 8 -10.92 -21.14 -7.14
CA VAL A 8 -10.26 -21.09 -5.83
C VAL A 8 -9.19 -22.17 -5.74
N THR A 9 -7.93 -21.74 -5.63
CA THR A 9 -6.79 -22.65 -5.44
C THR A 9 -6.28 -22.55 -4.01
N ILE A 10 -6.21 -23.70 -3.33
CA ILE A 10 -5.67 -23.80 -1.97
C ILE A 10 -4.41 -24.66 -2.03
N ALA A 11 -3.29 -24.12 -1.55
CA ALA A 11 -2.02 -24.82 -1.45
C ALA A 11 -1.55 -24.87 0.02
N GLU A 12 -1.03 -26.02 0.45
CA GLU A 12 -0.53 -26.23 1.82
C GLU A 12 0.83 -25.55 2.07
N LYS A 13 1.58 -25.27 1.01
CA LYS A 13 2.87 -24.60 1.03
C LYS A 13 2.92 -23.53 -0.06
N HIS A 14 3.93 -22.67 0.00
CA HIS A 14 4.22 -21.77 -1.11
C HIS A 14 4.44 -22.60 -2.38
N ILE A 15 3.68 -22.23 -3.41
CA ILE A 15 3.86 -22.74 -4.76
C ILE A 15 5.18 -22.20 -5.36
N PRO A 16 5.82 -22.94 -6.28
CA PRO A 16 7.12 -22.53 -6.84
C PRO A 16 7.13 -21.13 -7.47
N ASP A 17 5.99 -20.70 -8.01
CA ASP A 17 5.74 -19.44 -8.70
C ASP A 17 5.00 -18.41 -7.83
N TYR A 18 5.08 -18.53 -6.50
CA TYR A 18 4.35 -17.68 -5.56
C TYR A 18 4.54 -16.17 -5.81
N GLN A 19 5.77 -15.74 -6.12
CA GLN A 19 6.08 -14.33 -6.36
C GLN A 19 5.44 -13.80 -7.65
N GLU A 20 5.36 -14.64 -8.67
CA GLU A 20 4.73 -14.31 -9.95
C GLU A 20 3.22 -14.27 -9.80
N GLN A 21 2.62 -15.24 -9.11
CA GLN A 21 1.18 -15.21 -8.83
C GLN A 21 0.79 -14.02 -7.94
N LEU A 22 1.66 -13.64 -6.99
CA LEU A 22 1.46 -12.43 -6.22
C LEU A 22 1.51 -11.19 -7.11
N ALA A 23 2.53 -11.04 -7.98
CA ALA A 23 2.62 -9.90 -8.91
C ALA A 23 1.43 -9.80 -9.88
N ASN A 24 0.81 -10.93 -10.23
CA ASN A 24 -0.38 -10.97 -11.10
C ASN A 24 -1.70 -10.77 -10.32
N SER A 25 -1.65 -10.65 -8.99
CA SER A 25 -2.84 -10.44 -8.16
C SER A 25 -3.25 -8.96 -8.13
N ILE A 26 -4.56 -8.70 -8.10
CA ILE A 26 -5.08 -7.32 -7.98
C ILE A 26 -5.05 -6.86 -6.52
N PHE A 27 -5.45 -7.74 -5.62
CA PHE A 27 -5.55 -7.49 -4.19
C PHE A 27 -4.74 -8.53 -3.43
N ALA A 28 -4.04 -8.11 -2.37
CA ALA A 28 -3.33 -9.02 -1.50
C ALA A 28 -3.65 -8.69 -0.03
N ALA A 29 -4.15 -9.70 0.70
CA ALA A 29 -4.57 -9.54 2.08
C ALA A 29 -3.42 -9.80 3.05
N GLY A 30 -3.36 -8.96 4.09
CA GLY A 30 -2.40 -9.11 5.17
C GLY A 30 -3.05 -8.86 6.53
N TRP A 31 -2.59 -9.64 7.52
CA TRP A 31 -2.68 -9.25 8.93
C TRP A 31 -1.64 -8.17 9.18
N GLY A 32 -2.03 -7.03 9.75
CA GLY A 32 -1.22 -5.82 9.60
C GLY A 32 -0.02 -5.68 10.55
N TRP A 33 0.29 -6.70 11.36
CA TRP A 33 1.60 -6.83 12.01
C TRP A 33 2.67 -7.53 11.13
N GLY A 34 2.28 -8.03 9.96
CA GLY A 34 3.18 -8.74 9.05
C GLY A 34 3.69 -7.89 7.90
N GLY A 35 4.80 -8.31 7.29
CA GLY A 35 5.33 -7.70 6.07
C GLY A 35 4.43 -7.85 4.84
N ARG A 36 3.26 -8.50 4.93
CA ARG A 36 2.36 -8.74 3.79
C ARG A 36 1.82 -7.46 3.18
N MET A 37 1.56 -6.43 3.98
CA MET A 37 1.15 -5.12 3.47
C MET A 37 2.24 -4.57 2.53
N LYS A 38 3.48 -4.56 3.02
CA LYS A 38 4.66 -4.15 2.25
C LYS A 38 4.88 -5.00 1.00
N PHE A 39 4.79 -6.33 1.13
CA PHE A 39 4.89 -7.23 -0.03
C PHE A 39 3.81 -6.91 -1.08
N SER A 40 2.58 -6.65 -0.66
CA SER A 40 1.51 -6.26 -1.58
C SER A 40 1.91 -5.02 -2.39
N VAL A 41 2.39 -3.98 -1.70
CA VAL A 41 2.82 -2.73 -2.33
C VAL A 41 3.97 -2.94 -3.32
N ILE A 42 5.01 -3.70 -2.94
CA ILE A 42 6.19 -3.95 -3.80
C ILE A 42 5.81 -4.76 -5.05
N HIS A 43 4.86 -5.68 -4.93
CA HIS A 43 4.36 -6.48 -6.04
C HIS A 43 3.26 -5.76 -6.85
N GLY A 44 2.96 -4.49 -6.57
CA GLY A 44 1.95 -3.71 -7.28
C GLY A 44 0.50 -4.10 -7.00
N CYS A 45 0.28 -4.97 -6.00
CA CYS A 45 -1.04 -5.34 -5.51
C CYS A 45 -1.59 -4.24 -4.59
N ILE A 46 -2.90 -4.08 -4.58
CA ILE A 46 -3.58 -3.24 -3.59
C ILE A 46 -3.57 -3.98 -2.24
N PRO A 47 -2.88 -3.45 -1.20
CA PRO A 47 -2.89 -4.05 0.13
C PRO A 47 -4.30 -3.98 0.74
N VAL A 48 -4.76 -5.12 1.23
CA VAL A 48 -5.99 -5.23 2.03
C VAL A 48 -5.60 -5.49 3.48
N ILE A 49 -5.87 -4.52 4.35
CA ILE A 49 -5.56 -4.54 5.78
C ILE A 49 -6.81 -4.97 6.53
N ILE A 50 -6.78 -6.19 7.07
CA ILE A 50 -7.92 -6.83 7.74
C ILE A 50 -7.62 -6.94 9.24
N GLN A 51 -7.56 -5.81 9.93
CA GLN A 51 -7.36 -5.75 11.39
C GLN A 51 -7.66 -4.35 11.95
N ASP A 52 -8.36 -4.31 13.08
CA ASP A 52 -8.69 -3.08 13.80
C ASP A 52 -7.60 -2.70 14.81
N GLY A 53 -7.41 -1.39 15.01
CA GLY A 53 -6.57 -0.86 16.10
C GLY A 53 -5.07 -1.12 15.93
N ILE A 54 -4.62 -1.29 14.69
CA ILE A 54 -3.20 -1.43 14.35
C ILE A 54 -2.75 -0.31 13.43
N GLU A 55 -1.49 0.03 13.49
CA GLU A 55 -0.86 0.93 12.53
C GLU A 55 0.14 0.14 11.71
N VAL A 56 0.06 0.26 10.39
CA VAL A 56 1.05 -0.31 9.48
C VAL A 56 2.18 0.69 9.22
N GLU A 57 3.23 0.24 8.54
CA GLU A 57 4.36 1.11 8.21
C GLU A 57 3.93 2.38 7.46
N PHE A 58 4.38 3.52 7.99
CA PHE A 58 4.16 4.84 7.42
C PHE A 58 2.70 5.27 7.23
N GLU A 59 1.78 4.67 7.99
CA GLU A 59 0.34 4.95 7.85
C GLU A 59 -0.03 6.42 8.12
N GLU A 60 0.69 7.09 9.02
CA GLU A 60 0.49 8.52 9.30
C GLU A 60 1.13 9.44 8.23
N GLN A 61 2.21 8.98 7.59
CA GLN A 61 3.00 9.79 6.66
C GLN A 61 2.52 9.66 5.21
N LEU A 62 1.95 8.52 4.85
CA LEU A 62 1.52 8.22 3.49
C LEU A 62 -0.01 8.29 3.36
N PRO A 63 -0.54 8.71 2.19
CA PRO A 63 -1.96 8.78 1.96
C PRO A 63 -2.55 7.38 1.68
N MET A 64 -2.46 6.49 2.66
CA MET A 64 -2.70 5.06 2.50
C MET A 64 -4.14 4.74 2.07
N HIS A 65 -5.11 5.57 2.48
CA HIS A 65 -6.49 5.49 2.01
C HIS A 65 -6.66 5.62 0.48
N LYS A 66 -5.66 6.16 -0.23
CA LYS A 66 -5.67 6.30 -1.70
C LYS A 66 -5.21 5.03 -2.43
N TYR A 67 -4.53 4.11 -1.76
CA TYR A 67 -3.92 2.93 -2.39
C TYR A 67 -4.05 1.62 -1.60
N ALA A 68 -4.64 1.65 -0.42
CA ALA A 68 -4.93 0.48 0.40
C ALA A 68 -6.42 0.40 0.75
N LEU A 69 -6.89 -0.82 1.00
CA LEU A 69 -8.23 -1.08 1.52
C LEU A 69 -8.14 -1.48 2.98
N ARG A 70 -8.92 -0.83 3.84
CA ARG A 70 -9.02 -1.20 5.25
C ARG A 70 -10.37 -1.83 5.52
N VAL A 71 -10.35 -3.05 6.03
CA VAL A 71 -11.57 -3.83 6.33
C VAL A 71 -11.70 -3.93 7.85
N PRO A 72 -12.62 -3.18 8.47
CA PRO A 72 -12.84 -3.26 9.89
C PRO A 72 -13.52 -4.59 10.26
N LEU A 73 -13.08 -5.21 11.35
CA LEU A 73 -13.63 -6.49 11.85
C LEU A 73 -14.63 -6.30 13.00
N LYS A 74 -14.64 -5.14 13.64
CA LYS A 74 -15.52 -4.82 14.78
C LYS A 74 -16.83 -4.17 14.35
N GLY A 75 -17.85 -4.38 15.19
CA GLY A 75 -19.17 -3.73 15.10
C GLY A 75 -20.06 -4.33 14.02
N TYR A 76 -21.03 -3.53 13.56
CA TYR A 76 -21.96 -3.97 12.52
C TYR A 76 -21.24 -4.35 11.22
N CYS A 77 -20.09 -3.73 10.91
CA CYS A 77 -19.29 -4.02 9.71
C CYS A 77 -18.79 -5.46 9.55
N TRP A 78 -19.00 -6.36 10.50
CA TRP A 78 -18.75 -7.81 10.29
C TRP A 78 -19.43 -8.33 9.01
N TRP A 79 -20.62 -7.83 8.66
CA TRP A 79 -21.30 -8.24 7.42
C TRP A 79 -20.49 -7.90 6.15
N LEU A 80 -19.66 -6.84 6.21
CA LEU A 80 -18.83 -6.39 5.10
C LEU A 80 -17.76 -7.42 4.76
N ALA A 81 -17.26 -8.16 5.75
CA ALA A 81 -16.32 -9.26 5.52
C ALA A 81 -16.94 -10.39 4.68
N HIS A 82 -18.22 -10.70 4.89
CA HIS A 82 -18.94 -11.70 4.09
C HIS A 82 -19.24 -11.22 2.67
N LYS A 83 -19.40 -9.91 2.48
CA LYS A 83 -19.65 -9.28 1.17
C LYS A 83 -18.41 -8.70 0.52
N PHE A 84 -17.24 -9.00 1.08
CA PHE A 84 -15.99 -8.41 0.65
C PHE A 84 -15.66 -8.75 -0.82
N PRO A 85 -15.84 -10.00 -1.30
CA PRO A 85 -15.64 -10.30 -2.71
C PRO A 85 -16.49 -9.44 -3.65
N GLU A 86 -17.79 -9.25 -3.34
CA GLU A 86 -18.67 -8.40 -4.14
C GLU A 86 -18.25 -6.92 -4.10
N VAL A 87 -17.78 -6.44 -2.95
CA VAL A 87 -17.22 -5.10 -2.81
C VAL A 87 -16.00 -4.93 -3.71
N LEU A 88 -15.07 -5.89 -3.71
CA LEU A 88 -13.88 -5.86 -4.57
C LEU A 88 -14.25 -5.84 -6.06
N GLU A 89 -15.23 -6.65 -6.48
CA GLU A 89 -15.73 -6.63 -7.85
C GLU A 89 -16.28 -5.25 -8.23
N VAL A 90 -17.03 -4.61 -7.34
CA VAL A 90 -17.55 -3.26 -7.57
C VAL A 90 -16.42 -2.24 -7.71
N LEU A 91 -15.36 -2.34 -6.90
CA LEU A 91 -14.19 -1.46 -7.00
C LEU A 91 -13.46 -1.62 -8.34
N ILE A 92 -13.34 -2.87 -8.83
CA ILE A 92 -12.78 -3.17 -10.16
C ILE A 92 -13.64 -2.51 -11.24
N ARG A 93 -14.96 -2.79 -11.24
CA ARG A 93 -15.90 -2.30 -12.27
C ARG A 93 -15.98 -0.77 -12.31
N LYS A 94 -15.87 -0.11 -11.15
CA LYS A 94 -15.87 1.36 -11.05
C LYS A 94 -14.54 2.01 -11.47
N GLY A 95 -13.51 1.24 -11.81
CA GLY A 95 -12.19 1.74 -12.15
C GLY A 95 -11.43 2.36 -10.97
N ILE A 96 -11.88 2.09 -9.73
CA ILE A 96 -11.20 2.58 -8.51
C ILE A 96 -9.85 1.87 -8.36
N VAL A 97 -9.79 0.59 -8.71
CA VAL A 97 -8.55 -0.20 -8.71
C VAL A 97 -7.47 0.44 -9.57
N ALA A 98 -7.80 0.88 -10.79
CA ALA A 98 -6.82 1.53 -11.67
C ALA A 98 -6.28 2.85 -11.07
N LYS A 99 -7.13 3.60 -10.36
CA LYS A 99 -6.71 4.81 -9.63
C LYS A 99 -5.77 4.46 -8.47
N MET A 100 -6.11 3.43 -7.70
CA MET A 100 -5.26 2.95 -6.59
C MET A 100 -3.91 2.43 -7.10
N GLN A 101 -3.89 1.66 -8.18
CA GLN A 101 -2.67 1.16 -8.82
C GLN A 101 -1.80 2.30 -9.38
N LYS A 102 -2.41 3.35 -9.92
CA LYS A 102 -1.67 4.56 -10.33
C LYS A 102 -0.97 5.22 -9.15
N VAL A 103 -1.63 5.29 -7.98
CA VAL A 103 -1.01 5.79 -6.75
C VAL A 103 0.10 4.84 -6.28
N LEU A 104 -0.11 3.52 -6.34
CA LEU A 104 0.91 2.52 -5.99
C LEU A 104 2.20 2.67 -6.79
N ASP A 105 2.10 2.87 -8.12
CA ASP A 105 3.25 3.08 -9.01
C ASP A 105 4.16 4.23 -8.55
N CYS A 106 3.56 5.20 -7.88
CA CYS A 106 4.25 6.31 -7.24
C CYS A 106 4.87 5.92 -5.89
N VAL A 107 4.03 5.47 -4.94
CA VAL A 107 4.38 5.38 -3.51
C VAL A 107 5.18 4.14 -3.15
N TRP A 108 5.24 3.09 -3.98
CA TRP A 108 5.91 1.84 -3.62
C TRP A 108 7.39 2.04 -3.26
N ARG A 109 8.05 3.02 -3.87
CA ARG A 109 9.45 3.38 -3.58
C ARG A 109 9.63 3.86 -2.14
N LEU A 110 8.63 4.51 -1.57
CA LEU A 110 8.64 4.98 -0.18
C LEU A 110 8.50 3.83 0.84
N HIS A 111 8.04 2.65 0.40
CA HIS A 111 8.01 1.43 1.22
C HIS A 111 9.29 0.58 1.08
N TRP A 112 10.15 0.90 0.12
CA TRP A 112 11.36 0.15 -0.19
C TRP A 112 12.63 0.86 0.30
N TRP A 113 13.51 0.12 0.96
CA TRP A 113 14.71 0.68 1.60
C TRP A 113 15.97 0.55 0.74
N THR A 114 15.96 -0.37 -0.23
CA THR A 114 17.18 -0.73 -0.96
C THR A 114 17.37 0.16 -2.19
N HIS A 115 18.56 0.73 -2.33
CA HIS A 115 19.00 1.48 -3.51
C HIS A 115 19.05 0.56 -4.77
N PRO A 116 18.81 1.05 -6.00
CA PRO A 116 18.60 2.45 -6.41
C PRO A 116 17.16 2.96 -6.33
N HIS A 117 16.19 2.08 -6.23
CA HIS A 117 14.77 2.46 -6.37
C HIS A 117 14.10 2.81 -5.04
N GLY A 118 14.64 2.32 -3.92
CA GLY A 118 14.11 2.59 -2.59
C GLY A 118 14.29 4.05 -2.18
N ARG A 119 13.23 4.56 -1.55
CA ARG A 119 13.08 5.94 -1.05
C ARG A 119 12.52 6.03 0.38
N ALA A 120 12.44 4.90 1.08
CA ALA A 120 11.96 4.89 2.47
C ALA A 120 12.84 5.72 3.41
N PHE A 121 14.14 5.81 3.13
CA PHE A 121 15.06 6.63 3.92
C PHE A 121 14.71 8.12 3.82
N GLU A 122 14.42 8.61 2.62
CA GLU A 122 14.01 9.99 2.35
C GLU A 122 12.72 10.35 3.11
N LEU A 123 11.75 9.43 3.17
CA LEU A 123 10.53 9.61 3.96
C LEU A 123 10.84 9.76 5.46
N VAL A 124 11.71 8.91 6.01
CA VAL A 124 12.12 9.00 7.42
C VAL A 124 12.86 10.31 7.71
N MET A 125 13.78 10.71 6.83
CA MET A 125 14.47 11.99 6.97
C MET A 125 13.51 13.19 6.89
N CYS A 126 12.48 13.08 6.05
CA CYS A 126 11.40 14.05 5.96
C CYS A 126 10.63 14.20 7.28
N GLU A 127 10.29 13.07 7.90
CA GLU A 127 9.59 13.02 9.19
C GLU A 127 10.44 13.57 10.34
N LEU A 128 11.73 13.25 10.36
CA LEU A 128 12.66 13.83 11.32
C LEU A 128 12.77 15.35 11.15
N LYS A 129 12.86 15.84 9.91
CA LYS A 129 12.88 17.28 9.62
C LYS A 129 11.58 17.95 10.06
N ARG A 130 10.42 17.34 9.77
CA ARG A 130 9.11 17.85 10.20
C ARG A 130 9.06 18.04 11.72
N ARG A 131 9.49 17.02 12.48
CA ARG A 131 9.55 17.08 13.95
C ARG A 131 10.52 18.15 14.46
N LEU A 132 11.67 18.28 13.82
CA LEU A 132 12.68 19.28 14.19
C LEU A 132 12.19 20.72 13.97
N LEU A 133 11.48 20.97 12.86
CA LEU A 133 10.97 22.30 12.50
C LEU A 133 9.61 22.62 13.12
N GLY A 134 8.95 21.65 13.75
CA GLY A 134 7.58 21.82 14.24
C GLY A 134 6.55 22.00 13.12
N ALA A 135 6.83 21.49 11.92
CA ALA A 135 5.90 21.57 10.80
C ALA A 135 4.71 20.62 10.98
N ASP A 136 3.55 21.03 10.46
CA ASP A 136 2.28 20.31 10.71
C ASP A 136 2.25 18.92 10.07
N SER A 137 2.72 18.76 8.83
CA SER A 137 2.65 17.48 8.11
C SER A 137 3.70 17.33 7.00
N ILE A 138 3.94 16.08 6.60
CA ILE A 138 4.60 15.73 5.33
C ILE A 138 3.52 15.70 4.26
N ILE A 139 3.82 16.25 3.07
CA ILE A 139 2.90 16.20 1.94
C ILE A 139 3.45 15.26 0.87
N VAL A 140 2.67 14.26 0.51
CA VAL A 140 2.95 13.36 -0.62
C VAL A 140 1.97 13.66 -1.74
N ASP A 141 2.48 14.26 -2.81
CA ASP A 141 1.73 14.46 -4.04
C ASP A 141 1.81 13.20 -4.89
N THR A 142 0.69 12.47 -4.94
CA THR A 142 0.55 11.22 -5.69
C THR A 142 0.37 11.42 -7.20
N GLU A 143 0.09 12.64 -7.65
CA GLU A 143 -0.06 12.99 -9.06
C GLU A 143 1.28 13.43 -9.66
N ALA A 144 2.01 14.29 -8.96
CA ALA A 144 3.35 14.74 -9.35
C ALA A 144 4.47 13.77 -8.93
N CYS A 145 4.15 12.80 -8.07
CA CYS A 145 5.11 11.89 -7.45
C CYS A 145 6.25 12.60 -6.73
N THR A 146 5.86 13.50 -5.84
CA THR A 146 6.79 14.29 -5.04
C THR A 146 6.50 14.20 -3.55
N LEU A 147 7.57 14.25 -2.76
CA LEU A 147 7.56 14.26 -1.30
C LEU A 147 8.05 15.63 -0.83
N GLN A 148 7.21 16.36 -0.10
CA GLN A 148 7.55 17.67 0.45
C GLN A 148 7.79 17.58 1.96
N CYS A 149 8.95 18.07 2.40
CA CYS A 149 9.41 18.04 3.78
C CYS A 149 9.38 19.43 4.42
N GLY A 150 8.17 19.89 4.77
CA GLY A 150 7.94 21.26 5.24
C GLY A 150 8.18 22.28 4.13
N ASP A 151 8.88 23.38 4.44
CA ASP A 151 8.87 24.58 3.59
C ASP A 151 9.92 24.63 2.47
N GLU A 152 10.83 23.66 2.34
CA GLU A 152 12.05 23.90 1.54
C GLU A 152 12.47 22.83 0.54
N LYS A 153 12.04 21.56 0.67
CA LYS A 153 12.56 20.50 -0.22
C LYS A 153 11.46 19.60 -0.73
N VAL A 154 11.32 19.59 -2.05
CA VAL A 154 10.50 18.68 -2.83
C VAL A 154 11.42 17.59 -3.38
N VAL A 155 11.21 16.35 -2.98
CA VAL A 155 11.95 15.18 -3.48
C VAL A 155 11.11 14.49 -4.54
N ASN A 156 11.65 14.29 -5.74
CA ASN A 156 11.01 13.46 -6.74
C ASN A 156 11.14 11.99 -6.35
N ILE A 157 10.01 11.30 -6.16
CA ILE A 157 9.98 9.93 -5.64
C ILE A 157 10.52 8.93 -6.67
N ILE A 158 10.41 9.24 -7.97
CA ILE A 158 10.78 8.33 -9.07
C ILE A 158 12.30 8.30 -9.27
N ASN A 159 12.92 9.47 -9.42
CA ASN A 159 14.35 9.58 -9.73
C ASN A 159 15.21 9.96 -8.50
N GLY A 160 14.61 10.39 -7.39
CA GLY A 160 15.33 10.83 -6.18
C GLY A 160 15.99 12.20 -6.31
N ALA A 161 15.71 12.94 -7.38
CA ALA A 161 16.23 14.30 -7.54
C ALA A 161 15.52 15.25 -6.57
N TYR A 162 16.28 16.19 -6.02
CA TYR A 162 15.72 17.31 -5.27
C TYR A 162 15.29 18.40 -6.25
N GLY A 163 14.05 18.87 -6.13
CA GLY A 163 13.60 20.08 -6.79
C GLY A 163 14.35 21.28 -6.23
N VAL A 164 14.74 22.20 -7.11
CA VAL A 164 15.31 23.51 -6.78
C VAL A 164 14.17 24.45 -6.39
#